data_AF-A0A965CCK6-F1
#
_entry.id   AF-A0A965CCK6-F1
#
_cell.length_a   1.000
_cell.length_b   1.000
_cell.length_c   1.000
_cell.angle_alpha   90.00
_cell.angle_beta   90.00
_cell.angle_gamma   90.00
#
_symmetry.space_group_name_H-M   'P 1'
#
loop_
_entity.id
_entity.type
_entity.pdbx_description
1 polymer ?
#
loop_
_entity_poly.entity_id
_entity_poly.type
_entity_poly.pdbx_seq_one_letter_code
_entity_poly.pdbx_strand_id
1 'polypeptide(L)'
;PQVDLREGDAFASLAGLDEPIGLLFLDGWKGLYLPLLRMLQDNLVPGALVIADDTTLLPDLCADYLAHVRGNPGLFVSAPLPVDDGLEVSVVLR
;
A
#
# COMPACT_ATOMS: atom_id res chain seq x y z
N PRO A 1 16.52 -0.39 -17.28
CA PRO A 1 16.90 -1.23 -16.11
C PRO A 1 15.62 -1.85 -15.55
N GLN A 2 15.67 -3.07 -15.01
CA GLN A 2 14.48 -3.72 -14.42
C GLN A 2 14.18 -3.21 -13.00
N VAL A 3 15.11 -2.46 -12.40
CA VAL A 3 15.02 -1.89 -11.05
C VAL A 3 15.59 -0.46 -11.06
N ASP A 4 14.85 0.48 -10.48
CA ASP A 4 15.30 1.82 -10.09
C ASP A 4 15.37 1.86 -8.55
N LEU A 5 16.56 1.99 -7.98
CA LEU A 5 16.76 2.00 -6.53
C LEU A 5 16.88 3.46 -6.06
N ARG A 6 16.04 3.85 -5.11
CA ARG A 6 16.05 5.19 -4.52
C ARG A 6 16.41 5.10 -3.04
N GLU A 7 17.62 5.53 -2.69
CA GLU A 7 18.11 5.50 -1.32
C GLU A 7 17.52 6.63 -0.46
N GLY A 8 17.18 6.32 0.79
CA GLY A 8 16.73 7.31 1.78
C GLY A 8 15.28 7.10 2.24
N ASP A 9 14.72 8.17 2.82
CA ASP A 9 13.33 8.19 3.29
C ASP A 9 12.36 8.04 2.11
N ALA A 10 11.41 7.12 2.22
CA ALA A 10 10.47 6.80 1.14
C ALA A 10 9.55 7.97 0.76
N PHE A 11 9.17 8.83 1.71
CA PHE A 11 8.36 10.01 1.41
C PHE A 11 9.17 11.02 0.61
N ALA A 12 10.45 11.21 0.96
CA ALA A 12 11.33 12.10 0.21
C ALA A 12 11.68 11.54 -1.18
N SER A 13 11.95 10.24 -1.30
CA SER A 13 12.44 9.62 -2.53
C SER A 13 11.34 9.31 -3.54
N LEU A 14 10.09 9.19 -3.09
CA LEU A 14 8.91 9.02 -3.94
C LEU A 14 8.09 10.31 -4.09
N ALA A 15 8.50 11.41 -3.45
CA ALA A 15 7.85 12.70 -3.61
C ALA A 15 7.84 13.13 -5.09
N GLY A 16 6.65 13.46 -5.60
CA GLY A 16 6.48 13.92 -6.98
C GLY A 16 6.70 12.84 -8.04
N LEU A 17 6.58 11.55 -7.68
CA LEU A 17 6.46 10.47 -8.65
C LEU A 17 5.32 10.80 -9.61
N ASP A 18 5.59 10.77 -10.92
CA ASP A 18 4.63 11.10 -12.00
C ASP A 18 4.36 9.86 -12.88
N GLU A 19 4.76 8.69 -12.39
CA GLU A 19 4.63 7.42 -13.08
C GLU A 19 3.43 6.62 -12.57
N PRO A 20 2.72 5.89 -13.45
CA PRO A 20 1.64 5.01 -13.05
C PRO A 20 2.16 3.79 -12.28
N ILE A 21 1.48 3.43 -11.20
CA ILE A 21 1.75 2.27 -10.36
C ILE A 21 0.68 1.21 -10.61
N GLY A 22 1.08 0.06 -11.15
CA GLY A 22 0.23 -1.13 -11.27
C GLY A 22 0.26 -2.04 -10.04
N LEU A 23 1.31 -1.92 -9.22
CA LEU A 23 1.44 -2.65 -7.96
C LEU A 23 2.25 -1.82 -6.96
N LEU A 24 1.67 -1.60 -5.77
CA LEU A 24 2.33 -1.03 -4.61
C LEU A 24 2.47 -2.11 -3.54
N PHE A 25 3.71 -2.45 -3.18
CA PHE A 25 4.01 -3.36 -2.09
C PHE A 25 4.50 -2.55 -0.88
N LEU A 26 3.72 -2.59 0.20
CA LEU A 26 4.01 -1.94 1.46
C LEU A 26 4.62 -2.96 2.40
N ASP A 27 5.94 -2.89 2.55
CA ASP A 27 6.72 -3.70 3.50
C ASP A 27 7.82 -2.87 4.19
N GLY A 28 7.40 -1.70 4.66
CA GLY A 28 8.23 -0.79 5.45
C GLY A 28 7.77 -0.71 6.90
N TRP A 29 7.88 0.49 7.48
CA TRP A 29 7.34 0.74 8.81
C TRP A 29 5.80 0.78 8.77
N LYS A 30 5.15 -0.14 9.51
CA LYS A 30 3.71 -0.43 9.38
C LYS A 30 2.81 0.77 9.65
N GLY A 31 3.19 1.63 10.60
CA GLY A 31 2.49 2.88 10.90
C GLY A 31 2.53 3.94 9.78
N LEU A 32 3.35 3.73 8.74
CA LEU A 32 3.47 4.62 7.59
C LEU A 32 2.74 4.11 6.34
N TYR A 33 2.07 2.94 6.40
CA TYR A 33 1.35 2.37 5.27
C TYR A 33 0.26 3.31 4.74
N LEU A 34 -0.61 3.82 5.61
CA LEU A 34 -1.68 4.72 5.19
C LEU A 34 -1.15 6.07 4.65
N PRO A 35 -0.24 6.78 5.35
CA PRO A 35 0.35 8.00 4.80
C PRO A 35 1.02 7.79 3.43
N LEU A 36 1.76 6.69 3.25
CA LEU A 36 2.45 6.40 2.00
C LEU A 36 1.46 6.06 0.87
N LEU A 37 0.44 5.24 1.16
CA LEU A 37 -0.65 4.95 0.23
C LEU A 37 -1.33 6.25 -0.23
N ARG A 38 -1.67 7.15 0.70
CA ARG A 38 -2.33 8.43 0.35
C ARG A 38 -1.45 9.32 -0.53
N MET A 39 -0.14 9.36 -0.26
CA MET A 39 0.80 10.13 -1.07
C MET A 39 0.86 9.64 -2.52
N LEU A 40 0.75 8.32 -2.72
CA LEU A 40 0.87 7.67 -4.03
C LEU A 40 -0.49 7.36 -4.67
N GLN A 41 -1.59 7.75 -4.05
CA GLN A 41 -2.91 7.26 -4.44
C GLN A 41 -3.28 7.68 -5.87
N ASP A 42 -2.90 8.89 -6.27
CA ASP A 42 -3.16 9.42 -7.61
C ASP A 42 -2.31 8.75 -8.70
N ASN A 43 -1.23 8.05 -8.31
CA ASN A 43 -0.40 7.26 -9.22
C ASN A 43 -0.95 5.85 -9.45
N LEU A 44 -1.86 5.36 -8.59
CA LEU A 44 -2.42 4.02 -8.73
C LEU A 44 -3.41 3.97 -9.89
N VAL A 45 -3.16 3.09 -10.85
CA VAL A 45 -4.09 2.91 -11.98
C VAL A 45 -5.31 2.07 -11.57
N PRO A 46 -6.46 2.19 -12.26
CA PRO A 46 -7.57 1.28 -12.07
C PRO A 46 -7.13 -0.18 -12.23
N GLY A 47 -7.47 -1.02 -11.25
CA GLY A 47 -7.04 -2.42 -11.18
C GLY A 47 -5.65 -2.64 -10.57
N ALA A 48 -4.95 -1.59 -10.13
CA ALA A 48 -3.69 -1.74 -9.41
C ALA A 48 -3.87 -2.55 -8.12
N LEU A 49 -2.81 -3.25 -7.73
CA LEU A 49 -2.75 -3.97 -6.46
C LEU A 49 -2.00 -3.16 -5.41
N VAL A 50 -2.61 -2.98 -4.24
CA VAL A 50 -1.92 -2.55 -3.03
C VAL A 50 -1.82 -3.76 -2.12
N ILE A 51 -0.60 -4.18 -1.80
CA ILE A 51 -0.33 -5.34 -0.95
C ILE A 51 0.42 -4.83 0.27
N ALA A 52 -0.11 -5.08 1.47
CA ALA A 52 0.52 -4.72 2.73
C ALA A 52 0.94 -5.96 3.50
N ASP A 53 2.21 -6.01 3.92
CA ASP A 53 2.80 -7.13 4.63
C ASP A 53 2.76 -7.00 6.15
N ASP A 54 2.81 -8.13 6.85
CA ASP A 54 2.79 -8.28 8.31
C ASP A 54 1.57 -7.66 9.01
N THR A 55 0.41 -7.73 8.39
CA THR A 55 -0.82 -7.10 8.90
C THR A 55 -1.35 -7.75 10.18
N THR A 56 -0.89 -8.95 10.53
CA THR A 56 -1.23 -9.62 11.80
C THR A 56 -0.10 -9.60 12.83
N LEU A 57 1.15 -9.27 12.44
CA LEU A 57 2.28 -9.12 13.37
C LEU A 57 2.17 -7.86 14.24
N LEU A 58 1.80 -6.73 13.63
CA LEU A 58 1.67 -5.42 14.28
C LEU A 58 0.30 -4.78 13.97
N PRO A 59 -0.81 -5.42 14.38
CA PRO A 59 -2.15 -5.06 13.96
C PRO A 59 -2.55 -3.64 14.36
N ASP A 60 -2.09 -3.16 15.51
CA ASP A 60 -2.38 -1.80 15.99
C ASP A 60 -1.77 -0.72 15.08
N LEU A 61 -0.56 -0.95 14.55
CA LEU A 61 0.09 -0.01 13.63
C LEU A 61 -0.53 -0.07 12.23
N CYS A 62 -1.10 -1.21 11.85
CA CYS A 62 -1.81 -1.40 10.58
C CYS A 62 -3.28 -0.95 10.64
N ALA A 63 -3.83 -0.65 11.83
CA ALA A 63 -5.26 -0.45 12.03
C ALA A 63 -5.86 0.63 11.11
N ASP A 64 -5.22 1.79 11.02
CA ASP A 64 -5.70 2.90 10.18
C ASP A 64 -5.64 2.55 8.69
N TYR A 65 -4.58 1.86 8.25
CA TYR A 65 -4.46 1.37 6.87
C TYR A 65 -5.57 0.36 6.55
N LEU A 66 -5.77 -0.65 7.41
CA LEU A 66 -6.77 -1.69 7.22
C LEU A 66 -8.19 -1.10 7.22
N ALA A 67 -8.47 -0.17 8.13
CA ALA A 67 -9.74 0.55 8.16
C ALA A 67 -9.97 1.34 6.87
N HIS A 68 -8.93 1.93 6.29
CA HIS A 68 -9.02 2.65 5.03
C HIS A 68 -9.35 1.72 3.85
N VAL A 69 -8.56 0.67 3.62
CA VAL A 69 -8.74 -0.19 2.44
C VAL A 69 -9.97 -1.09 2.55
N ARG A 70 -10.39 -1.49 3.76
CA ARG A 70 -11.61 -2.28 3.98
C ARG A 70 -12.88 -1.42 4.09
N GLY A 71 -12.74 -0.17 4.56
CA GLY A 71 -13.85 0.74 4.83
C GLY A 71 -14.32 1.59 3.65
N ASN A 72 -13.60 1.57 2.53
CA ASN A 72 -13.91 2.37 1.34
C ASN A 72 -14.22 1.47 0.12
N PRO A 73 -15.37 0.77 0.10
CA PRO A 73 -15.68 -0.25 -0.91
C PRO A 73 -15.84 0.31 -2.33
N GLY A 74 -15.99 1.62 -2.48
CA GLY A 74 -15.97 2.23 -3.80
C GLY A 74 -14.55 2.48 -4.32
N LEU A 75 -13.55 2.62 -3.43
CA LEU A 75 -12.14 2.86 -3.79
C LEU A 75 -11.37 1.54 -3.94
N PHE A 76 -11.66 0.58 -3.06
CA PHE A 76 -10.92 -0.66 -2.97
C PHE A 76 -11.86 -1.86 -2.80
N VAL A 77 -11.43 -3.01 -3.31
CA VAL A 77 -11.87 -4.33 -2.84
C VAL A 77 -10.70 -4.95 -2.11
N SER A 78 -10.87 -5.27 -0.83
CA SER A 78 -9.78 -5.73 0.03
C SER A 78 -10.08 -7.06 0.69
N ALA A 79 -9.08 -7.92 0.80
CA ALA A 79 -9.17 -9.20 1.48
C ALA A 79 -7.86 -9.53 2.22
N PRO A 80 -7.95 -10.07 3.44
CA PRO A 80 -6.79 -10.64 4.11
C PRO A 80 -6.45 -12.01 3.49
N LEU A 81 -5.15 -12.28 3.32
CA LEU A 81 -4.63 -13.60 2.96
C LEU A 81 -3.83 -14.17 4.13
N PRO A 82 -4.07 -15.43 4.52
CA PRO A 82 -3.36 -16.09 5.62
C PRO A 82 -2.02 -16.65 5.13
N VAL A 83 -1.16 -15.77 4.61
CA VAL A 83 0.21 -16.06 4.20
C VAL A 83 1.13 -15.46 5.26
N ASP A 84 1.96 -16.30 5.87
CA ASP A 84 2.91 -15.90 6.92
C ASP A 84 2.24 -15.04 8.03
N ASP A 85 2.83 -13.91 8.38
CA ASP A 85 2.31 -12.91 9.33
C ASP A 85 1.17 -12.03 8.76
N GLY A 86 0.57 -12.46 7.65
CA GLY A 86 -0.69 -11.97 7.10
C GLY A 86 -0.51 -10.84 6.10
N LEU A 87 -1.02 -11.05 4.89
CA LEU A 87 -1.11 -10.03 3.85
C LEU A 87 -2.51 -9.41 3.82
N GLU A 88 -2.59 -8.10 3.60
CA GLU A 88 -3.81 -7.49 3.07
C GLU A 88 -3.60 -7.21 1.58
N VAL A 89 -4.47 -7.77 0.74
CA VAL A 89 -4.46 -7.51 -0.70
C VAL A 89 -5.68 -6.67 -1.06
N SER A 90 -5.43 -5.49 -1.62
CA SER A 90 -6.46 -4.56 -2.05
C SER A 90 -6.35 -4.28 -3.55
N VAL A 91 -7.45 -4.40 -4.28
CA VAL A 91 -7.57 -3.99 -5.69
C VAL A 91 -8.14 -2.59 -5.74
N VAL A 92 -7.47 -1.67 -6.44
CA VAL A 92 -7.91 -0.31 -6.70
C VAL A 92 -9.03 -0.33 -7.75
N LEU A 93 -10.18 0.29 -7.45
CA LEU A 93 -11.35 0.29 -8.34
C LEU A 93 -11.47 1.53 -9.22
N ARG A 94 -10.77 2.61 -8.90
CA ARG A 94 -10.91 3.92 -9.54
C ARG A 94 -9.57 4.49 -9.93
#